data_AF-A0A534WKT0-F1
#
_entry.id   AF-A0A534WKT0-F1
#
_cell.length_a   1.000
_cell.length_b   1.000
_cell.length_c   1.000
_cell.angle_alpha   90.00
_cell.angle_beta   90.00
_cell.angle_gamma   90.00
#
_symmetry.space_group_name_H-M   'P 1'
#
loop_
_entity.id
_entity.type
_entity.pdbx_description
1 polymer ?
#
loop_
_entity_poly.entity_id
_entity_poly.type
_entity_poly.pdbx_seq_one_letter_code
_entity_poly.pdbx_strand_id
1 'polypeptide(L)'
;MEGRSRRAAGDRPRRPGSHVRGAAMKARAAAPDLLISELESARRFLQRAVDPVPEALWAEQPSPTYSPIGWHLGHVASMQSRWLLPGEPQQYGPLFDPRATAKTSRLRLPSPYELRVWLDDVLERVCAGLRAGRIPGILGLPETFLVQNVAQHELQHAEHVQVIAALCEKRLHRMPPVLRVRAANRLELPGGRLTVGSTDSARAYDNEQPPHAIELRPFWLDRTPVTAGEFATFVQDGGYREARHWIAEGWAWRKRHDVRAPLALQEQQPDAPVTCLSWYEADAYARWRGARLPTEHELEAARVEPAGVWEWTSSWFLPYPGFRPYPYEGYSVPWFGTHRVLRGGSWATSPELLRPSLRNWYEPGVREIPSGLRCAGGM
;
A
#
# COMPACT_ATOMS: atom_id res chain seq x y z
N MET A 1 64.05 51.21 34.73
CA MET A 1 64.41 50.89 33.35
C MET A 1 63.53 49.74 32.90
N GLU A 2 62.82 49.94 31.79
CA GLU A 2 62.36 48.94 30.80
C GLU A 2 61.65 47.67 31.33
N GLY A 3 60.44 47.31 30.95
CA GLY A 3 59.65 47.70 29.79
C GLY A 3 58.82 46.48 29.33
N ARG A 4 57.52 46.55 29.61
CA ARG A 4 56.39 46.02 28.81
C ARG A 4 56.05 44.52 28.77
N SER A 5 54.81 44.29 29.20
CA SER A 5 53.73 43.60 28.46
C SER A 5 53.50 42.11 28.72
N ARG A 6 52.51 41.80 29.58
CA ARG A 6 51.64 40.63 29.42
C ARG A 6 50.18 41.06 29.50
N ARG A 7 49.47 40.85 28.39
CA ARG A 7 48.04 41.13 28.21
C ARG A 7 47.20 39.91 28.62
N ALA A 8 46.11 40.23 29.30
CA ALA A 8 44.78 39.60 29.38
C ALA A 8 44.62 38.12 28.97
N ALA A 9 44.17 37.31 29.94
CA ALA A 9 43.52 36.03 29.72
C ALA A 9 42.11 36.25 29.15
N GLY A 10 41.87 35.76 27.94
CA GLY A 10 40.56 35.69 27.30
C GLY A 10 40.19 34.23 27.08
N ASP A 11 39.17 33.80 27.79
CA ASP A 11 38.61 32.44 27.75
C ASP A 11 37.77 32.26 26.47
N ARG A 12 38.09 31.25 25.65
CA ARG A 12 37.30 30.85 24.46
C ARG A 12 37.35 29.33 24.23
N PRO A 13 36.28 28.75 23.65
CA PRO A 13 35.78 27.42 24.01
C PRO A 13 36.40 26.25 23.23
N ARG A 14 36.37 25.08 23.87
CA ARG A 14 36.70 23.77 23.27
C ARG A 14 35.79 23.47 22.07
N ARG A 15 36.38 23.24 20.90
CA ARG A 15 35.71 22.54 19.78
C ARG A 15 35.84 21.02 20.00
N PRO A 16 34.75 20.24 20.05
CA PRO A 16 34.84 18.81 19.81
C PRO A 16 34.78 18.55 18.29
N GLY A 17 35.76 17.78 17.81
CA GLY A 17 35.85 17.34 16.43
C GLY A 17 34.63 16.52 15.99
N SER A 18 34.12 16.86 14.82
CA SER A 18 33.09 16.14 14.10
C SER A 18 33.63 14.83 13.54
N HIS A 19 33.44 13.73 14.26
CA HIS A 19 33.53 12.38 13.69
C HIS A 19 32.25 11.61 14.02
N VAL A 20 31.17 11.96 13.32
CA VAL A 20 30.04 11.05 13.14
C VAL A 20 30.54 9.95 12.20
N ARG A 21 31.12 8.89 12.78
CA ARG A 21 31.32 7.63 12.07
C ARG A 21 29.93 7.14 11.67
N GLY A 22 29.67 7.10 10.37
CA GLY A 22 28.47 6.50 9.81
C GLY A 22 28.28 5.11 10.38
N ALA A 23 27.14 4.90 11.02
CA ALA A 23 26.65 3.56 11.30
C ALA A 23 26.36 2.91 9.95
N ALA A 24 27.36 2.24 9.39
CA ALA A 24 27.19 1.36 8.27
C ALA A 24 26.20 0.27 8.69
N MET A 25 25.02 0.27 8.07
CA MET A 25 24.07 -0.83 8.07
C MET A 25 24.82 -2.11 7.69
N LYS A 26 25.23 -2.90 8.68
CA LYS A 26 25.65 -4.28 8.43
C LYS A 26 24.38 -5.11 8.27
N ALA A 27 23.79 -5.05 7.07
CA ALA A 27 22.86 -6.07 6.62
C ALA A 27 23.63 -7.39 6.65
N ARG A 28 23.23 -8.31 7.54
CA ARG A 28 23.74 -9.68 7.54
C ARG A 28 23.24 -10.28 6.22
N ALA A 29 24.15 -10.62 5.29
CA ALA A 29 23.76 -11.22 4.02
C ALA A 29 22.87 -12.43 4.31
N ALA A 30 21.63 -12.41 3.81
CA ALA A 30 20.74 -13.56 3.92
C ALA A 30 21.34 -14.71 3.10
N ALA A 31 21.18 -15.95 3.55
CA ALA A 31 21.58 -17.10 2.75
C ALA A 31 20.81 -17.07 1.41
N PRO A 32 21.47 -17.33 0.25
CA PRO A 32 20.80 -17.32 -1.05
C PRO A 32 19.48 -18.12 -1.08
N ASP A 33 19.42 -19.24 -0.36
CA ASP A 33 18.22 -20.08 -0.26
C ASP A 33 17.02 -19.34 0.37
N LEU A 34 17.25 -18.43 1.33
CA LEU A 34 16.18 -17.63 1.92
C LEU A 34 15.62 -16.61 0.92
N LEU A 35 16.51 -15.92 0.18
CA LEU A 35 16.12 -14.95 -0.84
C LEU A 35 15.37 -15.61 -2.00
N ILE A 36 15.82 -16.79 -2.42
CA ILE A 36 15.14 -17.63 -3.41
C ILE A 36 13.75 -18.03 -2.91
N SER A 37 13.65 -18.49 -1.65
CA SER A 37 12.38 -18.89 -1.06
C SER A 37 11.34 -17.76 -1.04
N GLU A 38 11.76 -16.52 -0.77
CA GLU A 38 10.89 -15.34 -0.81
C GLU A 38 10.37 -15.05 -2.23
N LEU A 39 11.24 -15.06 -3.25
CA LEU A 39 10.82 -14.88 -4.65
C LEU A 39 9.88 -15.97 -5.11
N GLU A 40 10.18 -17.22 -4.80
CA GLU A 40 9.32 -18.35 -5.15
C GLU A 40 7.98 -18.29 -4.40
N SER A 41 7.96 -17.80 -3.15
CA SER A 41 6.70 -17.60 -2.42
C SER A 41 5.83 -16.55 -3.08
N ALA A 42 6.42 -15.40 -3.46
CA ALA A 42 5.74 -14.36 -4.20
C ALA A 42 5.19 -14.88 -5.54
N ARG A 43 5.99 -15.64 -6.29
CA ARG A 43 5.56 -16.27 -7.55
C ARG A 43 4.41 -17.25 -7.35
N ARG A 44 4.50 -18.14 -6.37
CA ARG A 44 3.42 -19.09 -6.06
C ARG A 44 2.13 -18.36 -5.69
N PHE A 45 2.21 -17.22 -5.01
CA PHE A 45 1.05 -16.40 -4.69
C PHE A 45 0.45 -15.76 -5.96
N LEU A 46 1.28 -15.19 -6.83
CA LEU A 46 0.83 -14.65 -8.14
C LEU A 46 0.20 -15.73 -9.03
N GLN A 47 0.79 -16.93 -9.09
CA GLN A 47 0.25 -18.06 -9.84
C GLN A 47 -1.14 -18.45 -9.32
N ARG A 48 -1.30 -18.64 -8.00
CA ARG A 48 -2.63 -18.90 -7.40
C ARG A 48 -3.65 -17.81 -7.68
N ALA A 49 -3.21 -16.55 -7.79
CA ALA A 49 -4.07 -15.43 -8.13
C ALA A 49 -4.54 -15.44 -9.59
N VAL A 50 -3.70 -15.88 -10.53
CA VAL A 50 -3.97 -15.80 -11.97
C VAL A 50 -4.47 -17.10 -12.61
N ASP A 51 -4.09 -18.26 -12.07
CA ASP A 51 -4.50 -19.58 -12.59
C ASP A 51 -6.01 -19.80 -12.70
N PRO A 52 -6.87 -19.34 -11.76
CA PRO A 52 -8.32 -19.47 -11.93
C PRO A 52 -8.92 -18.46 -12.91
N VAL A 53 -8.15 -17.49 -13.41
CA VAL A 53 -8.65 -16.42 -14.28
C VAL A 53 -8.64 -16.88 -15.74
N PRO A 54 -9.79 -16.88 -16.44
CA PRO A 54 -9.83 -17.21 -17.86
C PRO A 54 -8.90 -16.33 -18.68
N GLU A 55 -8.12 -16.95 -19.57
CA GLU A 55 -7.14 -16.24 -20.41
C GLU A 55 -7.75 -15.14 -21.29
N ALA A 56 -9.03 -15.29 -21.66
CA ALA A 56 -9.77 -14.24 -22.38
C ALA A 56 -9.82 -12.90 -21.62
N LEU A 57 -9.79 -12.94 -20.28
CA LEU A 57 -9.80 -11.73 -19.45
C LEU A 57 -8.43 -11.06 -19.36
N TRP A 58 -7.35 -11.68 -19.85
CA TRP A 58 -5.99 -11.16 -19.62
C TRP A 58 -5.70 -9.85 -20.37
N ALA A 59 -6.39 -9.63 -21.49
CA ALA A 59 -6.33 -8.40 -22.26
C ALA A 59 -7.48 -7.43 -21.94
N GLU A 60 -8.43 -7.81 -21.09
CA GLU A 60 -9.53 -6.95 -20.71
C GLU A 60 -9.07 -5.84 -19.76
N GLN A 61 -9.62 -4.64 -19.99
CA GLN A 61 -9.40 -3.47 -19.16
C GLN A 61 -10.74 -3.06 -18.55
N PRO A 62 -10.95 -3.23 -17.24
CA PRO A 62 -12.25 -2.96 -16.62
C PRO A 62 -12.59 -1.46 -16.62
N SER A 63 -11.58 -0.59 -16.63
CA SER A 63 -11.72 0.84 -16.88
C SER A 63 -10.38 1.45 -17.34
N PRO A 64 -10.38 2.66 -17.91
CA PRO A 64 -9.16 3.37 -18.31
C PRO A 64 -8.13 3.60 -17.18
N THR A 65 -8.53 3.44 -15.92
CA THR A 65 -7.66 3.62 -14.75
C THR A 65 -6.93 2.34 -14.30
N TYR A 66 -7.16 1.19 -14.96
CA TYR A 66 -6.47 -0.07 -14.70
C TYR A 66 -5.62 -0.52 -15.88
N SER A 67 -4.56 -1.28 -15.63
CA SER A 67 -3.92 -2.08 -16.69
C SER A 67 -4.63 -3.44 -16.81
N PRO A 68 -4.59 -4.10 -17.97
CA PRO A 68 -5.02 -5.50 -18.06
C PRO A 68 -4.13 -6.44 -17.25
N ILE A 69 -4.65 -7.61 -16.90
CA ILE A 69 -3.95 -8.64 -16.11
C ILE A 69 -2.63 -9.04 -16.79
N GLY A 70 -2.63 -9.28 -18.10
CA GLY A 70 -1.42 -9.64 -18.84
C GLY A 70 -0.32 -8.57 -18.77
N TRP A 71 -0.69 -7.29 -18.66
CA TRP A 71 0.29 -6.23 -18.44
C TRP A 71 0.94 -6.33 -17.05
N HIS A 72 0.18 -6.67 -16.01
CA HIS A 72 0.74 -6.87 -14.67
C HIS A 72 1.74 -8.04 -14.63
N LEU A 73 1.44 -9.14 -15.33
CA LEU A 73 2.35 -10.29 -15.43
C LEU A 73 3.66 -9.92 -16.12
N GLY A 74 3.59 -9.27 -17.29
CA GLY A 74 4.79 -8.81 -17.98
C GLY A 74 5.57 -7.74 -17.21
N HIS A 75 4.87 -6.88 -16.45
CA HIS A 75 5.51 -5.90 -15.57
C HIS A 75 6.30 -6.55 -14.43
N VAL A 76 5.77 -7.60 -13.82
CA VAL A 76 6.50 -8.38 -12.81
C VAL A 76 7.79 -8.96 -13.39
N ALA A 77 7.72 -9.63 -14.55
CA ALA A 77 8.89 -10.17 -15.23
C ALA A 77 9.92 -9.08 -15.60
N SER A 78 9.45 -7.93 -16.10
CA SER A 78 10.31 -6.79 -16.44
C SER A 78 11.01 -6.22 -15.20
N MET A 79 10.30 -6.07 -14.09
CA MET A 79 10.86 -5.55 -12.84
C MET A 79 11.90 -6.50 -12.24
N GLN A 80 11.62 -7.80 -12.20
CA GLN A 80 12.62 -8.80 -11.80
C GLN A 80 13.87 -8.72 -12.69
N SER A 81 13.68 -8.74 -14.01
CA SER A 81 14.80 -8.65 -14.96
C SER A 81 15.61 -7.38 -14.77
N ARG A 82 14.95 -6.22 -14.63
CA ARG A 82 15.60 -4.91 -14.51
C ARG A 82 16.47 -4.79 -13.26
N TRP A 83 15.96 -5.28 -12.12
CA TRP A 83 16.59 -5.06 -10.82
C TRP A 83 17.45 -6.21 -10.35
N LEU A 84 17.21 -7.43 -10.84
CA LEU A 84 17.94 -8.63 -10.41
C LEU A 84 18.81 -9.20 -11.53
N LEU A 85 18.56 -8.90 -12.80
CA LEU A 85 19.41 -9.31 -13.93
C LEU A 85 19.93 -8.08 -14.70
N PRO A 86 20.63 -7.14 -14.03
CA PRO A 86 21.05 -5.90 -14.67
C PRO A 86 22.02 -6.18 -15.82
N GLY A 87 21.78 -5.52 -16.95
CA GLY A 87 22.59 -5.66 -18.17
C GLY A 87 22.03 -6.66 -19.18
N GLU A 88 21.04 -7.48 -18.81
CA GLU A 88 20.33 -8.33 -19.76
C GLU A 88 19.30 -7.51 -20.58
N PRO A 89 19.13 -7.80 -21.88
CA PRO A 89 18.12 -7.15 -22.70
C PRO A 89 16.70 -7.37 -22.14
N GLN A 90 15.90 -6.32 -22.11
CA GLN A 90 14.47 -6.43 -21.80
C GLN A 90 13.73 -7.01 -23.02
N GLN A 91 13.21 -8.24 -22.89
CA GLN A 91 12.58 -9.00 -23.98
C GLN A 91 11.53 -8.20 -24.78
N TYR A 92 10.70 -7.41 -24.09
CA TYR A 92 9.63 -6.61 -24.70
C TYR A 92 9.88 -5.10 -24.64
N GLY A 93 11.14 -4.69 -24.47
CA GLY A 93 11.52 -3.27 -24.40
C GLY A 93 10.70 -2.48 -23.37
N PRO A 94 10.12 -1.32 -23.74
CA PRO A 94 9.40 -0.45 -22.81
C PRO A 94 7.94 -0.85 -22.58
N LEU A 95 7.43 -1.91 -23.20
CA LEU A 95 5.99 -2.27 -23.18
C LEU A 95 5.43 -2.41 -21.75
N PHE A 96 6.25 -2.90 -20.83
CA PHE A 96 5.88 -3.09 -19.44
C PHE A 96 6.48 -2.04 -18.49
N ASP A 97 7.04 -0.95 -19.01
CA ASP A 97 7.48 0.18 -18.19
C ASP A 97 6.29 1.14 -17.95
N PRO A 98 5.87 1.36 -16.69
CA PRO A 98 4.73 2.22 -16.38
C PRO A 98 4.96 3.70 -16.72
N ARG A 99 6.22 4.13 -16.87
CA ARG A 99 6.58 5.50 -17.27
C ARG A 99 6.54 5.68 -18.78
N ALA A 100 6.78 4.61 -19.53
CA ALA A 100 6.79 4.63 -20.98
C ALA A 100 5.41 4.35 -21.59
N THR A 101 4.50 3.74 -20.83
CA THR A 101 3.17 3.35 -21.32
C THR A 101 2.07 3.94 -20.46
N ALA A 102 1.15 4.68 -21.07
CA ALA A 102 -0.07 5.14 -20.41
C ALA A 102 -1.02 3.96 -20.18
N LYS A 103 -1.84 3.99 -19.12
CA LYS A 103 -2.77 2.88 -18.81
C LYS A 103 -3.69 2.52 -19.99
N THR A 104 -4.18 3.52 -20.70
CA THR A 104 -5.05 3.37 -21.88
C THR A 104 -4.37 2.74 -23.10
N SER A 105 -3.03 2.68 -23.16
CA SER A 105 -2.30 2.10 -24.29
C SER A 105 -1.85 0.66 -24.05
N ARG A 106 -2.10 0.08 -22.87
CA ARG A 106 -1.57 -1.24 -22.43
C ARG A 106 -2.38 -2.44 -22.96
N LEU A 107 -3.00 -2.31 -24.14
CA LEU A 107 -3.95 -3.29 -24.68
C LEU A 107 -3.34 -4.28 -25.68
N ARG A 108 -2.17 -3.98 -26.24
CA ARG A 108 -1.46 -4.89 -27.15
C ARG A 108 -0.44 -5.68 -26.35
N LEU A 109 -0.81 -6.91 -25.98
CA LEU A 109 -0.03 -7.77 -25.09
C LEU A 109 0.43 -9.03 -25.81
N PRO A 110 1.58 -9.61 -25.43
CA PRO A 110 1.93 -10.98 -25.79
C PRO A 110 0.84 -11.96 -25.32
N SER A 111 0.82 -13.16 -25.90
CA SER A 111 -0.14 -14.18 -25.51
C SER A 111 0.05 -14.59 -24.04
N PRO A 112 -1.02 -15.07 -23.37
CA PRO A 112 -0.93 -15.62 -22.02
C PRO A 112 0.18 -16.66 -21.84
N TYR A 113 0.35 -17.54 -22.84
CA TYR A 113 1.42 -18.53 -22.86
C TYR A 113 2.81 -17.88 -22.86
N GLU A 114 3.07 -16.93 -23.75
CA GLU A 114 4.36 -16.22 -23.81
C GLU A 114 4.67 -15.49 -22.51
N LEU A 115 3.67 -14.87 -21.88
CA LEU A 115 3.83 -14.18 -20.59
C LEU A 115 4.19 -15.14 -19.46
N ARG A 116 3.55 -16.32 -19.39
CA ARG A 116 3.87 -17.35 -18.38
C ARG A 116 5.29 -17.87 -18.57
N VAL A 117 5.65 -18.24 -19.81
CA VAL A 117 7.00 -18.72 -20.14
C VAL A 117 8.05 -17.68 -19.76
N TRP A 118 7.82 -16.40 -20.08
CA TRP A 118 8.76 -15.34 -19.73
C TRP A 118 8.88 -15.12 -18.23
N LEU A 119 7.76 -15.14 -17.49
CA LEU A 119 7.78 -15.05 -16.03
C LEU A 119 8.63 -16.15 -15.40
N ASP A 120 8.40 -17.40 -15.81
CA ASP A 120 9.08 -18.57 -15.24
C ASP A 120 10.57 -18.58 -15.60
N ASP A 121 10.93 -18.28 -16.85
CA ASP A 121 12.32 -18.13 -17.29
C ASP A 121 13.08 -17.04 -16.51
N VAL A 122 12.46 -15.87 -16.29
CA VAL A 122 13.09 -14.80 -15.51
C VAL A 122 13.36 -15.25 -14.07
N LEU A 123 12.39 -15.92 -13.43
CA LEU A 123 12.58 -16.41 -12.06
C LEU A 123 13.68 -17.47 -11.99
N GLU A 124 13.71 -18.41 -12.94
CA GLU A 124 14.75 -19.44 -13.00
C GLU A 124 16.14 -18.82 -13.12
N ARG A 125 16.30 -17.84 -14.02
CA ARG A 125 17.58 -17.11 -14.20
C ARG A 125 17.96 -16.31 -12.96
N VAL A 126 17.02 -15.63 -12.31
CA VAL A 126 17.26 -14.91 -11.04
C VAL A 126 17.72 -15.88 -9.95
N CYS A 127 17.02 -17.01 -9.76
CA CYS A 127 17.40 -18.01 -8.77
C CYS A 127 18.77 -18.62 -9.06
N ALA A 128 19.10 -18.91 -10.33
CA ALA A 128 20.43 -19.36 -10.73
C ALA A 128 21.50 -18.28 -10.49
N GLY A 129 21.16 -17.01 -10.72
CA GLY A 129 22.03 -15.87 -10.41
C GLY A 129 22.31 -15.74 -8.92
N LEU A 130 21.30 -15.88 -8.06
CA LEU A 130 21.43 -15.86 -6.60
C LEU A 130 22.33 -17.00 -6.09
N ARG A 131 22.10 -18.23 -6.55
CA ARG A 131 22.95 -19.39 -6.18
C ARG A 131 24.41 -19.20 -6.58
N ALA A 132 24.64 -18.52 -7.71
CA ALA A 132 25.97 -18.23 -8.22
C ALA A 132 26.59 -16.93 -7.66
N GLY A 133 25.89 -16.19 -6.78
CA GLY A 133 26.36 -14.90 -6.27
C GLY A 133 26.54 -13.82 -7.34
N ARG A 134 25.73 -13.87 -8.41
CA ARG A 134 25.83 -12.97 -9.58
C ARG A 134 24.87 -11.77 -9.52
N ILE A 135 24.00 -11.67 -8.52
CA ILE A 135 23.06 -10.56 -8.38
C ILE A 135 23.74 -9.42 -7.61
N PRO A 136 24.03 -8.28 -8.25
CA PRO A 136 24.74 -7.20 -7.57
C PRO A 136 23.78 -6.33 -6.74
N GLY A 137 24.34 -5.57 -5.81
CA GLY A 137 23.68 -4.36 -5.32
C GLY A 137 23.64 -3.29 -6.41
N ILE A 138 22.58 -2.49 -6.43
CA ILE A 138 22.32 -1.46 -7.46
C ILE A 138 22.03 -0.14 -6.76
N LEU A 139 22.60 0.97 -7.24
CA LEU A 139 22.38 2.33 -6.70
C LEU A 139 22.65 2.44 -5.18
N GLY A 140 23.63 1.68 -4.68
CA GLY A 140 23.96 1.63 -3.24
C GLY A 140 22.99 0.82 -2.38
N LEU A 141 22.00 0.16 -2.98
CA LEU A 141 21.10 -0.77 -2.30
C LEU A 141 21.73 -2.18 -2.28
N PRO A 142 21.68 -2.89 -1.13
CA PRO A 142 22.20 -4.25 -1.06
C PRO A 142 21.32 -5.24 -1.82
N GLU A 143 21.93 -6.34 -2.30
CA GLU A 143 21.24 -7.45 -2.98
C GLU A 143 19.99 -7.91 -2.21
N THR A 144 20.12 -8.13 -0.90
CA THR A 144 19.02 -8.58 -0.04
C THR A 144 17.82 -7.66 -0.10
N PHE A 145 18.06 -6.34 -0.10
CA PHE A 145 16.99 -5.34 -0.20
C PHE A 145 16.32 -5.40 -1.57
N LEU A 146 17.10 -5.50 -2.65
CA LEU A 146 16.55 -5.55 -4.01
C LEU A 146 15.66 -6.78 -4.19
N VAL A 147 16.11 -7.95 -3.77
CA VAL A 147 15.34 -9.20 -3.87
C VAL A 147 14.04 -9.09 -3.08
N GLN A 148 14.13 -8.66 -1.82
CA GLN A 148 12.96 -8.49 -0.94
C GLN A 148 11.96 -7.46 -1.48
N ASN A 149 12.46 -6.33 -1.98
CA ASN A 149 11.60 -5.29 -2.53
C ASN A 149 10.91 -5.77 -3.82
N VAL A 150 11.61 -6.49 -4.70
CA VAL A 150 11.06 -7.06 -5.92
C VAL A 150 10.03 -8.17 -5.62
N ALA A 151 10.28 -9.02 -4.63
CA ALA A 151 9.32 -10.03 -4.19
C ALA A 151 8.04 -9.37 -3.63
N GLN A 152 8.17 -8.34 -2.81
CA GLN A 152 7.02 -7.58 -2.29
C GLN A 152 6.26 -6.84 -3.39
N HIS A 153 6.96 -6.28 -4.38
CA HIS A 153 6.36 -5.67 -5.56
C HIS A 153 5.51 -6.67 -6.36
N GLU A 154 5.99 -7.91 -6.53
CA GLU A 154 5.20 -8.97 -7.16
C GLU A 154 3.94 -9.31 -6.35
N LEU A 155 4.02 -9.34 -5.01
CA LEU A 155 2.84 -9.53 -4.15
C LEU A 155 1.82 -8.38 -4.29
N GLN A 156 2.28 -7.13 -4.46
CA GLN A 156 1.37 -6.00 -4.76
C GLN A 156 0.68 -6.18 -6.11
N HIS A 157 1.41 -6.67 -7.12
CA HIS A 157 0.83 -6.98 -8.43
C HIS A 157 -0.13 -8.16 -8.38
N ALA A 158 0.11 -9.16 -7.53
CA ALA A 158 -0.81 -10.27 -7.33
C ALA A 158 -2.15 -9.83 -6.70
N GLU A 159 -2.14 -8.85 -5.79
CA GLU A 159 -3.38 -8.22 -5.32
C GLU A 159 -4.11 -7.52 -6.47
N HIS A 160 -3.41 -6.71 -7.29
CA HIS A 160 -4.01 -6.05 -8.44
C HIS A 160 -4.65 -7.04 -9.42
N VAL A 161 -3.96 -8.15 -9.75
CA VAL A 161 -4.49 -9.19 -10.65
C VAL A 161 -5.82 -9.73 -10.14
N GLN A 162 -5.93 -10.03 -8.84
CA GLN A 162 -7.17 -10.53 -8.25
C GLN A 162 -8.29 -9.49 -8.28
N VAL A 163 -7.99 -8.24 -7.96
CA VAL A 163 -8.96 -7.14 -7.99
C VAL A 163 -9.45 -6.88 -9.42
N ILE A 164 -8.54 -6.83 -10.40
CA ILE A 164 -8.87 -6.60 -11.81
C ILE A 164 -9.71 -7.76 -12.36
N ALA A 165 -9.36 -9.00 -12.05
CA ALA A 165 -10.18 -10.16 -12.43
C ALA A 165 -11.60 -10.03 -11.87
N ALA A 166 -11.74 -9.71 -10.58
CA ALA A 166 -13.04 -9.50 -9.95
C ALA A 166 -13.82 -8.30 -10.54
N LEU A 167 -13.13 -7.26 -11.04
CA LEU A 167 -13.75 -6.14 -11.75
C LEU A 167 -14.26 -6.54 -13.15
N CYS A 168 -13.45 -7.24 -13.94
CA CYS A 168 -13.85 -7.74 -15.27
C CYS A 168 -15.07 -8.67 -15.15
N GLU A 169 -15.08 -9.53 -14.13
CA GLU A 169 -16.17 -10.44 -13.82
C GLU A 169 -17.35 -9.78 -13.09
N LYS A 170 -17.26 -8.47 -12.80
CA LYS A 170 -18.29 -7.68 -12.10
C LYS A 170 -18.73 -8.28 -10.76
N ARG A 171 -17.77 -8.81 -9.99
CA ARG A 171 -18.00 -9.49 -8.70
C ARG A 171 -17.22 -8.90 -7.53
N LEU A 172 -16.46 -7.81 -7.71
CA LEU A 172 -15.63 -7.21 -6.66
C LEU A 172 -16.38 -6.97 -5.34
N HIS A 173 -17.64 -6.55 -5.42
CA HIS A 173 -18.52 -6.29 -4.27
C HIS A 173 -19.08 -7.56 -3.61
N ARG A 174 -19.00 -8.73 -4.26
CA ARG A 174 -19.50 -10.02 -3.73
C ARG A 174 -18.37 -10.94 -3.26
N MET A 175 -17.16 -10.42 -3.14
CA MET A 175 -16.02 -11.20 -2.68
C MET A 175 -16.26 -11.70 -1.25
N PRO A 176 -15.94 -12.98 -0.97
CA PRO A 176 -16.18 -13.54 0.34
C PRO A 176 -15.39 -12.76 1.39
N PRO A 177 -16.03 -12.33 2.49
CA PRO A 177 -15.33 -11.60 3.54
C PRO A 177 -14.36 -12.53 4.25
N VAL A 178 -13.19 -12.00 4.62
CA VAL A 178 -12.22 -12.71 5.48
C VAL A 178 -12.76 -12.83 6.91
N LEU A 179 -13.56 -11.86 7.35
CA LEU A 179 -14.14 -11.80 8.69
C LEU A 179 -15.67 -11.61 8.61
N ARG A 180 -16.42 -12.47 9.31
CA ARG A 180 -17.84 -12.19 9.62
C ARG A 180 -17.90 -11.27 10.82
N VAL A 181 -18.54 -10.12 10.67
CA VAL A 181 -18.62 -9.10 11.70
C VAL A 181 -19.79 -9.43 12.64
N ARG A 182 -19.54 -9.36 13.95
CA ARG A 182 -20.58 -9.32 14.98
C ARG A 182 -20.72 -7.88 15.45
N ALA A 183 -21.88 -7.52 16.02
CA ALA A 183 -22.22 -6.16 16.42
C ALA A 183 -21.04 -5.37 17.03
N ALA A 184 -20.86 -4.14 16.58
CA ALA A 184 -19.71 -3.30 16.86
C ALA A 184 -19.60 -2.96 18.36
N ASN A 185 -18.71 -3.67 19.06
CA ASN A 185 -18.20 -3.20 20.35
C ASN A 185 -17.06 -2.22 20.11
N ARG A 186 -16.89 -1.23 20.98
CA ARG A 186 -15.79 -0.25 20.91
C ARG A 186 -14.55 -0.79 21.61
N LEU A 187 -13.38 -0.45 21.08
CA LEU A 187 -12.08 -0.50 21.75
C LEU A 187 -11.82 0.90 22.29
N GLU A 188 -11.58 1.02 23.59
CA GLU A 188 -11.11 2.26 24.21
C GLU A 188 -9.60 2.22 24.30
N LEU A 189 -8.94 3.22 23.72
CA LEU A 189 -7.49 3.36 23.76
C LEU A 189 -7.14 4.59 24.58
N PRO A 190 -6.30 4.46 25.63
CA PRO A 190 -5.97 5.57 26.53
C PRO A 190 -5.15 6.68 25.88
N GLY A 191 -4.69 6.49 24.64
CA GLY A 191 -3.75 7.41 23.99
C GLY A 191 -2.37 7.36 24.64
N GLY A 192 -1.65 8.48 24.55
CA GLY A 192 -0.30 8.66 25.03
C GLY A 192 0.74 8.70 23.90
N ARG A 193 2.00 8.73 24.32
CA ARG A 193 3.14 8.77 23.41
C ARG A 193 3.49 7.37 22.91
N LEU A 194 3.57 7.20 21.59
CA LEU A 194 4.01 5.95 20.97
C LEU A 194 4.90 6.21 19.76
N THR A 195 5.56 5.15 19.29
CA THR A 195 6.33 5.15 18.05
C THR A 195 5.54 4.44 16.95
N VAL A 196 5.42 5.09 15.80
CA VAL A 196 4.82 4.56 14.57
C VAL A 196 5.87 4.53 13.45
N GLY A 197 5.56 3.82 12.37
CA GLY A 197 6.51 3.49 11.31
C GLY A 197 7.36 2.27 11.65
N SER A 198 8.29 1.93 10.76
CA SER A 198 9.05 0.69 10.86
C SER A 198 10.55 0.91 11.01
N THR A 199 11.17 0.15 11.91
CA THR A 199 12.64 -0.01 11.99
C THR A 199 13.17 -1.04 11.00
N ASP A 200 12.29 -1.83 10.37
CA ASP A 200 12.66 -2.86 9.41
C ASP A 200 13.02 -2.23 8.05
N SER A 201 14.23 -1.71 7.96
CA SER A 201 14.77 -1.14 6.72
C SER A 201 14.90 -2.15 5.56
N ALA A 202 14.75 -3.44 5.82
CA ALA A 202 14.83 -4.48 4.79
C ALA A 202 13.48 -4.68 4.09
N ARG A 203 12.38 -4.70 4.85
CA ARG A 203 11.04 -4.96 4.29
C ARG A 203 10.15 -3.73 4.16
N ALA A 204 10.29 -2.73 5.02
CA ALA A 204 9.40 -1.59 5.03
C ALA A 204 9.59 -0.72 3.78
N TYR A 205 8.48 -0.24 3.21
CA TYR A 205 8.54 0.74 2.13
C TYR A 205 9.14 2.05 2.62
N ASP A 206 9.68 2.87 1.71
CA ASP A 206 10.25 4.17 2.07
C ASP A 206 9.24 5.03 2.85
N ASN A 207 7.96 5.00 2.46
CA ASN A 207 6.88 5.75 3.10
C ASN A 207 6.50 5.28 4.52
N GLU A 208 7.03 4.15 4.97
CA GLU A 208 6.84 3.63 6.34
C GLU A 208 7.99 4.05 7.28
N GLN A 209 8.98 4.76 6.73
CA GLN A 209 10.23 5.09 7.39
C GLN A 209 10.43 6.63 7.44
N PRO A 210 11.21 7.13 8.41
CA PRO A 210 11.71 6.42 9.59
C PRO A 210 10.63 6.25 10.68
N PRO A 211 10.86 5.38 11.67
CA PRO A 211 9.99 5.33 12.84
C PRO A 211 10.11 6.64 13.62
N HIS A 212 8.99 7.16 14.08
CA HIS A 212 8.94 8.45 14.77
C HIS A 212 7.89 8.47 15.88
N ALA A 213 8.12 9.32 16.88
CA ALA A 213 7.21 9.46 18.00
C ALA A 213 6.01 10.34 17.63
N ILE A 214 4.83 9.94 18.08
CA ILE A 214 3.59 10.70 17.99
C ILE A 214 2.91 10.74 19.37
N GLU A 215 1.96 11.66 19.54
CA GLU A 215 1.08 11.74 20.70
C GLU A 215 -0.35 11.50 20.23
N LEU A 216 -1.02 10.48 20.78
CA LEU A 216 -2.44 10.25 20.55
C LEU A 216 -3.24 10.67 21.78
N ARG A 217 -4.34 11.39 21.56
CA ARG A 217 -5.34 11.61 22.62
C ARG A 217 -6.11 10.32 22.86
N PRO A 218 -6.72 10.13 24.05
CA PRO A 218 -7.63 9.02 24.25
C PRO A 218 -8.75 9.01 23.21
N PHE A 219 -9.06 7.84 22.67
CA PHE A 219 -10.06 7.68 21.61
C PHE A 219 -10.69 6.30 21.69
N TRP A 220 -11.88 6.16 21.12
CA TRP A 220 -12.47 4.85 20.85
C TRP A 220 -12.37 4.52 19.36
N LEU A 221 -12.30 3.22 19.06
CA LEU A 221 -12.30 2.65 17.72
C LEU A 221 -13.31 1.49 17.67
N ASP A 222 -14.09 1.33 16.60
CA ASP A 222 -14.91 0.11 16.47
C ASP A 222 -14.01 -1.14 16.40
N ARG A 223 -14.41 -2.24 17.06
CA ARG A 223 -13.68 -3.52 17.02
C ARG A 223 -13.68 -4.19 15.66
N THR A 224 -14.67 -3.90 14.83
CA THR A 224 -14.84 -4.44 13.49
C THR A 224 -15.11 -3.30 12.50
N PRO A 225 -14.84 -3.49 11.20
CA PRO A 225 -15.30 -2.54 10.19
C PRO A 225 -16.82 -2.43 10.19
N VAL A 226 -17.30 -1.33 9.61
CA VAL A 226 -18.72 -1.11 9.34
C VAL A 226 -19.24 -2.17 8.38
N THR A 227 -20.42 -2.72 8.65
CA THR A 227 -21.02 -3.74 7.80
C THR A 227 -21.82 -3.16 6.63
N ALA A 228 -22.05 -3.97 5.60
CA ALA A 228 -22.95 -3.58 4.50
C ALA A 228 -24.38 -3.27 5.00
N GLY A 229 -24.86 -4.00 6.01
CA GLY A 229 -26.16 -3.76 6.63
C GLY A 229 -26.23 -2.42 7.37
N GLU A 230 -25.20 -2.11 8.17
CA GLU A 230 -25.10 -0.81 8.85
C GLU A 230 -25.02 0.34 7.83
N PHE A 231 -24.24 0.17 6.77
CA PHE A 231 -24.15 1.17 5.69
C PHE A 231 -25.46 1.32 4.91
N ALA A 232 -26.24 0.25 4.74
CA ALA A 232 -27.55 0.31 4.12
C ALA A 232 -28.52 1.18 4.93
N THR A 233 -28.43 1.19 6.26
CA THR A 233 -29.22 2.11 7.11
C THR A 233 -28.89 3.57 6.81
N PHE A 234 -27.60 3.92 6.65
CA PHE A 234 -27.19 5.27 6.23
C PHE A 234 -27.79 5.67 4.87
N VAL A 235 -27.79 4.75 3.89
CA VAL A 235 -28.41 5.00 2.58
C VAL A 235 -29.91 5.25 2.72
N GLN A 236 -30.61 4.40 3.49
CA GLN A 236 -32.06 4.47 3.71
C GLN A 236 -32.47 5.77 4.40
N ASP A 237 -31.70 6.22 5.39
CA ASP A 237 -31.91 7.48 6.13
C ASP A 237 -31.61 8.73 5.30
N GLY A 238 -31.35 8.59 4.00
CA GLY A 238 -31.10 9.71 3.11
C GLY A 238 -29.67 10.23 3.17
N GLY A 239 -28.72 9.43 3.66
CA GLY A 239 -27.30 9.76 3.72
C GLY A 239 -26.70 10.24 2.40
N TYR A 240 -27.16 9.70 1.27
CA TYR A 240 -26.76 10.19 -0.05
C TYR A 240 -27.53 11.42 -0.49
N ARG A 241 -28.74 11.69 0.02
CA ARG A 241 -29.63 12.79 -0.40
C ARG A 241 -29.36 14.12 0.30
N GLU A 242 -28.62 14.12 1.40
CA GLU A 242 -28.48 15.29 2.25
C GLU A 242 -27.02 15.76 2.37
N ALA A 243 -26.76 17.01 1.97
CA ALA A 243 -25.40 17.57 1.95
C ALA A 243 -24.74 17.66 3.33
N ARG A 244 -25.53 17.70 4.43
CA ARG A 244 -25.02 17.90 5.80
C ARG A 244 -24.07 16.81 6.29
N HIS A 245 -24.12 15.62 5.69
CA HIS A 245 -23.24 14.51 6.04
C HIS A 245 -21.89 14.54 5.30
N TRP A 246 -21.77 15.35 4.25
CA TRP A 246 -20.64 15.37 3.34
C TRP A 246 -19.79 16.62 3.54
N ILE A 247 -18.47 16.50 3.38
CA ILE A 247 -17.67 17.69 3.07
C ILE A 247 -18.04 18.25 1.69
N ALA A 248 -17.79 19.54 1.48
CA ALA A 248 -18.14 20.22 0.24
C ALA A 248 -17.58 19.52 -1.02
N GLU A 249 -16.32 19.10 -0.98
CA GLU A 249 -15.66 18.38 -2.07
C GLU A 249 -16.33 17.03 -2.34
N GLY A 250 -16.61 16.24 -1.30
CA GLY A 250 -17.30 14.96 -1.40
C GLY A 250 -18.72 15.08 -1.93
N TRP A 251 -19.46 16.12 -1.51
CA TRP A 251 -20.80 16.40 -2.05
C TRP A 251 -20.74 16.77 -3.53
N ALA A 252 -19.76 17.57 -3.94
CA ALA A 252 -19.53 17.92 -5.34
C ALA A 252 -19.15 16.68 -6.16
N TRP A 253 -18.27 15.82 -5.63
CA TRP A 253 -17.88 14.55 -6.24
C TRP A 253 -19.09 13.62 -6.42
N ARG A 254 -19.89 13.42 -5.37
CA ARG A 254 -21.11 12.59 -5.37
C ARG A 254 -22.08 13.05 -6.48
N LYS A 255 -22.30 14.37 -6.59
CA LYS A 255 -23.17 14.94 -7.62
C LYS A 255 -22.60 14.77 -9.03
N ARG A 256 -21.31 15.05 -9.22
CA ARG A 256 -20.63 14.96 -10.52
C ARG A 256 -20.68 13.54 -11.10
N HIS A 257 -20.58 12.53 -10.25
CA HIS A 257 -20.53 11.12 -10.64
C HIS A 257 -21.88 10.40 -10.46
N ASP A 258 -22.96 11.13 -10.14
CA ASP A 258 -24.30 10.59 -9.81
C ASP A 258 -24.29 9.36 -8.88
N VAL A 259 -23.46 9.41 -7.83
CA VAL A 259 -23.35 8.30 -6.87
C VAL A 259 -24.51 8.36 -5.88
N ARG A 260 -25.25 7.26 -5.76
CA ARG A 260 -26.46 7.16 -4.91
C ARG A 260 -26.39 6.08 -3.82
N ALA A 261 -25.40 5.19 -3.92
CA ALA A 261 -25.11 4.12 -2.96
C ALA A 261 -23.70 3.57 -3.26
N PRO A 262 -23.09 2.82 -2.31
CA PRO A 262 -21.94 1.95 -2.57
C PRO A 262 -22.16 1.06 -3.79
N LEU A 263 -21.07 0.65 -4.46
CA LEU A 263 -21.15 -0.20 -5.64
C LEU A 263 -21.89 -1.50 -5.30
N ALA A 264 -23.06 -1.68 -5.92
CA ALA A 264 -23.94 -2.84 -5.76
C ALA A 264 -24.17 -3.25 -4.29
N LEU A 265 -24.42 -2.28 -3.40
CA LEU A 265 -24.62 -2.50 -1.96
C LEU A 265 -25.63 -3.61 -1.64
N GLN A 266 -26.74 -3.67 -2.40
CA GLN A 266 -27.83 -4.63 -2.19
C GLN A 266 -27.42 -6.08 -2.43
N GLU A 267 -26.31 -6.30 -3.12
CA GLU A 267 -25.76 -7.62 -3.41
C GLU A 267 -24.62 -8.01 -2.46
N GLN A 268 -24.21 -7.11 -1.56
CA GLN A 268 -23.22 -7.38 -0.52
C GLN A 268 -23.88 -8.13 0.65
N GLN A 269 -23.11 -8.97 1.35
CA GLN A 269 -23.62 -9.69 2.52
C GLN A 269 -23.81 -8.72 3.70
N PRO A 270 -25.00 -8.62 4.32
CA PRO A 270 -25.29 -7.61 5.35
C PRO A 270 -24.35 -7.62 6.57
N ASP A 271 -23.87 -8.80 6.98
CA ASP A 271 -22.98 -8.99 8.14
C ASP A 271 -21.49 -9.00 7.77
N ALA A 272 -21.16 -8.71 6.51
CA ALA A 272 -19.79 -8.56 6.04
C ALA A 272 -19.37 -7.07 6.08
N PRO A 273 -18.06 -6.78 6.18
CA PRO A 273 -17.54 -5.42 5.96
C PRO A 273 -18.07 -4.84 4.65
N VAL A 274 -18.60 -3.62 4.70
CA VAL A 274 -18.97 -2.90 3.48
C VAL A 274 -17.70 -2.68 2.64
N THR A 275 -17.83 -2.82 1.33
CA THR A 275 -16.70 -2.66 0.39
C THR A 275 -17.08 -1.75 -0.79
N CYS A 276 -16.08 -1.43 -1.61
CA CYS A 276 -16.18 -0.54 -2.77
C CYS A 276 -16.66 0.88 -2.42
N LEU A 277 -16.09 1.44 -1.35
CA LEU A 277 -16.35 2.81 -0.91
C LEU A 277 -15.27 3.77 -1.40
N SER A 278 -15.67 4.95 -1.86
CA SER A 278 -14.75 6.09 -1.87
C SER A 278 -14.45 6.57 -0.45
N TRP A 279 -13.36 7.33 -0.29
CA TRP A 279 -13.07 8.01 0.98
C TRP A 279 -14.20 8.97 1.37
N TYR A 280 -14.82 9.64 0.38
CA TYR A 280 -15.93 10.56 0.63
C TYR A 280 -17.16 9.86 1.20
N GLU A 281 -17.50 8.68 0.69
CA GLU A 281 -18.61 7.87 1.21
C GLU A 281 -18.32 7.38 2.64
N ALA A 282 -17.09 6.93 2.89
CA ALA A 282 -16.66 6.49 4.22
C ALA A 282 -16.74 7.63 5.27
N ASP A 283 -16.23 8.81 4.91
CA ASP A 283 -16.24 10.00 5.75
C ASP A 283 -17.68 10.51 5.99
N ALA A 284 -18.55 10.46 4.98
CA ALA A 284 -19.96 10.84 5.12
C ALA A 284 -20.74 9.90 6.05
N TYR A 285 -20.53 8.59 5.94
CA TYR A 285 -21.10 7.62 6.86
C TYR A 285 -20.65 7.89 8.30
N ALA A 286 -19.34 8.08 8.52
CA ALA A 286 -18.80 8.31 9.85
C ALA A 286 -19.44 9.56 10.50
N ARG A 287 -19.62 10.66 9.74
CA ARG A 287 -20.32 11.86 10.23
C ARG A 287 -21.79 11.62 10.55
N TRP A 288 -22.51 10.89 9.70
CA TRP A 288 -23.91 10.55 9.95
C TRP A 288 -24.06 9.75 11.25
N ARG A 289 -23.15 8.81 11.52
CA ARG A 289 -23.11 8.04 12.77
C ARG A 289 -22.70 8.87 14.00
N GLY A 290 -22.33 10.14 13.84
CA GLY A 290 -21.79 10.96 14.92
C GLY A 290 -20.35 10.60 15.33
N ALA A 291 -19.59 10.03 14.39
CA ALA A 291 -18.22 9.57 14.55
C ALA A 291 -17.28 10.26 13.54
N ARG A 292 -16.07 9.73 13.39
CA ARG A 292 -15.09 10.11 12.36
C ARG A 292 -14.33 8.88 11.84
N LEU A 293 -13.60 9.04 10.74
CA LEU A 293 -12.58 8.07 10.36
C LEU A 293 -11.39 8.15 11.35
N PRO A 294 -10.74 7.02 11.68
CA PRO A 294 -9.50 7.03 12.43
C PRO A 294 -8.38 7.68 11.60
N THR A 295 -7.38 8.26 12.26
CA THR A 295 -6.11 8.59 11.59
C THR A 295 -5.36 7.29 11.27
N GLU A 296 -4.41 7.36 10.33
CA GLU A 296 -3.57 6.18 10.03
C GLU A 296 -2.79 5.68 11.25
N HIS A 297 -2.40 6.61 12.13
CA HIS A 297 -1.66 6.31 13.35
C HIS A 297 -2.52 5.67 14.44
N GLU A 298 -3.80 6.03 14.52
CA GLU A 298 -4.75 5.39 15.44
C GLU A 298 -4.99 3.92 15.04
N LEU A 299 -5.10 3.63 13.74
CA LEU A 299 -5.20 2.24 13.26
C LEU A 299 -3.91 1.46 13.51
N GLU A 300 -2.74 2.08 13.28
CA GLU A 300 -1.44 1.45 13.53
C GLU A 300 -1.25 1.12 15.03
N ALA A 301 -1.63 2.07 15.91
CA ALA A 301 -1.57 1.90 17.36
C ALA A 301 -2.51 0.78 17.85
N ALA A 302 -3.71 0.69 17.27
CA ALA A 302 -4.70 -0.30 17.66
C ALA A 302 -4.35 -1.72 17.21
N ARG A 303 -3.43 -1.89 16.24
CA ARG A 303 -3.00 -3.19 15.70
C ARG A 303 -4.19 -4.09 15.33
N VAL A 304 -5.18 -3.50 14.66
CA VAL A 304 -6.37 -4.22 14.24
C VAL A 304 -6.01 -5.33 13.25
N GLU A 305 -6.62 -6.50 13.42
CA GLU A 305 -6.46 -7.62 12.50
C GLU A 305 -7.07 -7.30 11.12
N PRO A 306 -6.50 -7.83 10.03
CA PRO A 306 -7.05 -7.69 8.68
C PRO A 306 -8.50 -8.17 8.60
N ALA A 307 -9.39 -7.31 8.12
CA ALA A 307 -10.81 -7.61 8.02
C ALA A 307 -11.28 -7.98 6.60
N GLY A 308 -10.35 -8.05 5.64
CA GLY A 308 -10.64 -8.38 4.25
C GLY A 308 -11.00 -7.18 3.36
N VAL A 309 -10.91 -5.95 3.89
CA VAL A 309 -11.01 -4.70 3.14
C VAL A 309 -9.93 -3.73 3.62
N TRP A 310 -9.39 -2.94 2.69
CA TRP A 310 -8.57 -1.79 3.03
C TRP A 310 -9.43 -0.74 3.74
N GLU A 311 -9.01 -0.28 4.91
CA GLU A 311 -9.79 0.66 5.71
C GLU A 311 -9.34 2.10 5.46
N TRP A 312 -10.25 2.95 4.95
CA TRP A 312 -9.98 4.37 4.77
C TRP A 312 -9.67 5.07 6.10
N THR A 313 -8.65 5.93 6.08
CA THR A 313 -8.26 6.78 7.23
C THR A 313 -8.55 8.25 6.95
N SER A 314 -8.59 9.07 7.99
CA SER A 314 -8.64 10.53 7.87
C SER A 314 -7.30 11.16 7.44
N SER A 315 -6.24 10.38 7.28
CA SER A 315 -4.90 10.87 6.94
C SER A 315 -4.72 11.07 5.44
N TRP A 316 -4.17 12.23 5.05
CA TRP A 316 -3.54 12.38 3.74
C TRP A 316 -2.26 11.56 3.69
N PHE A 317 -1.96 10.96 2.53
CA PHE A 317 -0.69 10.30 2.29
C PHE A 317 0.39 11.37 2.21
N LEU A 318 1.17 11.48 3.28
CA LEU A 318 2.23 12.45 3.45
C LEU A 318 3.51 11.74 3.90
N PRO A 319 4.70 12.32 3.64
CA PRO A 319 5.95 11.78 4.15
C PRO A 319 5.98 11.84 5.68
N TYR A 320 6.52 10.80 6.30
CA TYR A 320 6.82 10.84 7.73
C TYR A 320 7.95 11.85 8.03
N PRO A 321 8.03 12.40 9.25
CA PRO A 321 9.15 13.23 9.67
C PRO A 321 10.49 12.52 9.43
N GLY A 322 11.37 13.13 8.64
CA GLY A 322 12.67 12.55 8.30
C GLY A 322 12.64 11.53 7.15
N PHE A 323 11.51 11.38 6.44
CA PHE A 323 11.39 10.56 5.24
C PHE A 323 12.51 10.82 4.24
N ARG A 324 13.01 9.75 3.64
CA ARG A 324 13.92 9.77 2.50
C ARG A 324 13.40 8.77 1.47
N PRO A 325 13.20 9.19 0.22
CA PRO A 325 12.76 8.25 -0.81
C PRO A 325 13.85 7.21 -1.04
N TYR A 326 13.45 6.10 -1.66
CA TYR A 326 14.42 5.24 -2.31
C TYR A 326 15.28 6.02 -3.34
N PRO A 327 16.42 5.47 -3.78
CA PRO A 327 17.22 6.04 -4.88
C PRO A 327 16.43 6.29 -6.18
N TYR A 328 15.21 5.76 -6.27
CA TYR A 328 14.20 6.11 -7.25
C TYR A 328 12.96 6.70 -6.56
N GLU A 329 12.67 7.98 -6.83
CA GLU A 329 11.61 8.72 -6.13
C GLU A 329 10.17 8.31 -6.51
N GLY A 330 9.98 7.63 -7.64
CA GLY A 330 8.64 7.43 -8.19
C GLY A 330 7.80 6.34 -7.54
N TYR A 331 8.25 5.76 -6.43
CA TYR A 331 7.42 4.83 -5.64
C TYR A 331 6.38 5.58 -4.79
N SER A 332 6.84 6.49 -3.92
CA SER A 332 5.96 7.19 -2.95
C SER A 332 5.76 8.68 -3.27
N VAL A 333 6.83 9.38 -3.68
CA VAL A 333 6.85 10.85 -3.78
C VAL A 333 5.73 11.44 -4.65
N PRO A 334 5.42 10.88 -5.85
CA PRO A 334 4.39 11.46 -6.73
C PRO A 334 2.98 11.50 -6.13
N TRP A 335 2.73 10.70 -5.09
CA TRP A 335 1.38 10.49 -4.55
C TRP A 335 1.11 11.32 -3.28
N PHE A 336 2.14 12.00 -2.75
CA PHE A 336 1.98 12.80 -1.55
C PHE A 336 1.05 14.00 -1.76
N GLY A 337 0.17 14.23 -0.79
CA GLY A 337 -0.77 15.37 -0.77
C GLY A 337 -1.97 15.25 -1.71
N THR A 338 -2.02 14.21 -2.56
CA THR A 338 -3.13 13.96 -3.49
C THR A 338 -3.95 12.72 -3.12
N HIS A 339 -3.38 11.80 -2.33
CA HIS A 339 -3.99 10.53 -1.97
C HIS A 339 -4.32 10.45 -0.48
N ARG A 340 -5.31 9.63 -0.11
CA ARG A 340 -5.66 9.29 1.28
C ARG A 340 -5.11 7.92 1.63
N VAL A 341 -4.74 7.72 2.89
CA VAL A 341 -4.17 6.46 3.36
C VAL A 341 -5.26 5.45 3.66
N LEU A 342 -5.04 4.19 3.27
CA LEU A 342 -5.75 3.01 3.73
C LEU A 342 -4.81 2.06 4.47
N ARG A 343 -5.34 1.30 5.42
CA ARG A 343 -4.59 0.33 6.23
C ARG A 343 -5.32 -1.03 6.29
N GLY A 344 -4.62 -2.08 6.74
CA GLY A 344 -5.23 -3.36 7.13
C GLY A 344 -5.21 -4.49 6.09
N GLY A 345 -5.06 -4.19 4.80
CA GLY A 345 -5.08 -5.20 3.73
C GLY A 345 -6.50 -5.65 3.36
N SER A 346 -6.63 -6.20 2.15
CA SER A 346 -7.88 -6.76 1.63
C SER A 346 -7.86 -8.28 1.58
N TRP A 347 -8.98 -8.89 1.15
CA TRP A 347 -9.06 -10.33 0.83
C TRP A 347 -8.06 -10.77 -0.25
N ALA A 348 -7.54 -9.84 -1.05
CA ALA A 348 -6.56 -10.11 -2.12
C ALA A 348 -5.11 -9.88 -1.68
N THR A 349 -4.87 -9.22 -0.53
CA THR A 349 -3.53 -8.90 -0.05
C THR A 349 -2.84 -10.15 0.49
N SER A 350 -1.60 -10.40 0.07
CA SER A 350 -0.78 -11.47 0.64
C SER A 350 -0.49 -11.22 2.12
N PRO A 351 -0.66 -12.21 3.02
CA PRO A 351 -0.26 -12.10 4.42
C PRO A 351 1.21 -11.71 4.62
N GLU A 352 2.10 -12.02 3.65
CA GLU A 352 3.52 -11.67 3.71
C GLU A 352 3.79 -10.16 3.55
N LEU A 353 2.84 -9.40 3.01
CA LEU A 353 2.91 -7.93 2.97
C LEU A 353 2.42 -7.31 4.27
N LEU A 354 1.48 -7.97 4.96
CA LEU A 354 0.74 -7.37 6.06
C LEU A 354 1.66 -7.07 7.25
N ARG A 355 1.59 -5.82 7.68
CA ARG A 355 2.29 -5.28 8.85
C ARG A 355 1.57 -4.02 9.31
N PRO A 356 1.63 -3.67 10.60
CA PRO A 356 0.93 -2.49 11.11
C PRO A 356 1.32 -1.20 10.38
N SER A 357 2.59 -1.05 10.00
CA SER A 357 3.11 0.15 9.33
C SER A 357 2.76 0.25 7.84
N LEU A 358 2.24 -0.81 7.20
CA LEU A 358 1.98 -0.82 5.75
C LEU A 358 0.94 0.24 5.39
N ARG A 359 1.30 1.12 4.46
CA ARG A 359 0.44 2.21 3.96
C ARG A 359 0.03 1.88 2.54
N ASN A 360 -1.27 1.78 2.29
CA ASN A 360 -1.81 1.84 0.93
C ASN A 360 -2.41 3.24 0.70
N TRP A 361 -2.56 3.67 -0.54
CA TRP A 361 -3.02 5.01 -0.86
C TRP A 361 -3.76 5.07 -2.19
N TYR A 362 -4.87 5.81 -2.20
CA TYR A 362 -5.68 6.06 -3.40
C TYR A 362 -6.22 7.49 -3.39
N GLU A 363 -6.55 8.02 -4.57
CA GLU A 363 -7.29 9.27 -4.67
C GLU A 363 -8.63 9.14 -3.93
N PRO A 364 -9.13 10.19 -3.25
CA PRO A 364 -10.29 10.09 -2.37
C PRO A 364 -11.58 9.60 -3.06
N GLY A 365 -11.70 9.81 -4.37
CA GLY A 365 -12.88 9.43 -5.15
C GLY A 365 -12.86 7.99 -5.69
N VAL A 366 -11.75 7.26 -5.58
CA VAL A 366 -11.63 5.89 -6.09
C VAL A 366 -12.46 4.93 -5.24
N ARG A 367 -13.23 4.07 -5.89
CA ARG A 367 -14.11 3.10 -5.21
C ARG A 367 -14.08 1.70 -5.81
N GLU A 368 -13.43 1.51 -6.95
CA GLU A 368 -13.22 0.23 -7.64
C GLU A 368 -12.11 -0.61 -6.99
N ILE A 369 -11.96 -0.50 -5.67
CA ILE A 369 -10.97 -1.20 -4.85
C ILE A 369 -11.68 -1.83 -3.65
N PRO A 370 -11.16 -2.93 -3.08
CA PRO A 370 -11.75 -3.59 -1.92
C PRO A 370 -11.53 -2.75 -0.66
N SER A 371 -12.22 -1.62 -0.57
CA SER A 371 -12.07 -0.60 0.48
C SER A 371 -13.37 -0.42 1.27
N GLY A 372 -13.21 -0.37 2.58
CA GLY A 372 -14.26 -0.15 3.55
C GLY A 372 -13.84 0.89 4.59
N LEU A 373 -14.46 0.82 5.77
CA LEU A 373 -14.16 1.74 6.85
C LEU A 373 -14.38 1.13 8.22
N ARG A 374 -13.80 1.79 9.20
CA ARG A 374 -14.05 1.64 10.63
C ARG A 374 -14.23 3.04 11.22
N CYS A 375 -15.08 3.21 12.22
CA CYS A 375 -15.23 4.51 12.85
C CYS A 375 -14.38 4.61 14.12
N ALA A 376 -14.02 5.84 14.43
CA ALA A 376 -13.40 6.25 15.68
C ALA A 376 -14.09 7.50 16.23
N GLY A 377 -13.82 7.85 17.49
CA GLY A 377 -14.26 9.09 18.10
C GLY A 377 -13.46 9.42 19.36
N GLY A 378 -13.63 10.64 19.88
CA GLY A 378 -13.05 11.01 21.18
C GLY A 378 -13.76 10.27 22.32
N MET A 379 -13.02 10.00 23.40
CA MET A 379 -13.60 9.51 24.66
C MET A 379 -14.12 10.67 25.52
#